data_AF-A0A2G9PQF5-F1
#
_entry.id   AF-A0A2G9PQF5-F1
#
_cell.length_a   1.000
_cell.length_b   1.000
_cell.length_c   1.000
_cell.angle_alpha   90.00
_cell.angle_beta   90.00
_cell.angle_gamma   90.00
#
_symmetry.space_group_name_H-M   'P 1'
#
loop_
_entity.id
_entity.type
_entity.pdbx_description
1 polymer ?
#
loop_
_entity_poly.entity_id
_entity_poly.type
_entity_poly.pdbx_seq_one_letter_code
_entity_poly.pdbx_strand_id
1 'polypeptide(L)'
;MFYAPWYLLYFKKILSDIKEGFYILDINPLSSFIESYVYFSNSRYLLILYLPLIFYGLLKTKSKFRTENNTLLSYLIVSFIPFTISPMIPAKYIIFSYPAFIILVANGIAQFKRAYITAIVIFVVILLSGIELWGYVNYDDFDWKDLSEYLKPNIQEGDVIV
;
A
#
# COMPACT_ATOMS: atom_id res chain seq x y z
N MET A 1 5.82 -17.49 -11.89
CA MET A 1 5.52 -17.45 -13.35
C MET A 1 5.12 -16.02 -13.72
N PHE A 2 5.88 -15.40 -14.64
CA PHE A 2 5.56 -14.32 -15.59
C PHE A 2 4.92 -12.97 -15.17
N TYR A 3 5.49 -12.24 -14.22
CA TYR A 3 5.27 -10.76 -14.13
C TYR A 3 6.55 -9.92 -14.37
N ALA A 4 7.73 -10.55 -14.39
CA ALA A 4 9.01 -9.88 -14.62
C ALA A 4 9.15 -9.17 -16.00
N PRO A 5 8.60 -9.69 -17.12
CA PRO A 5 8.79 -9.05 -18.42
C PRO A 5 8.12 -7.67 -18.51
N TRP A 6 6.91 -7.55 -17.96
CA TRP A 6 6.14 -6.31 -17.98
C TRP A 6 6.76 -5.23 -17.10
N TYR A 7 7.31 -5.62 -15.95
CA TYR A 7 8.01 -4.70 -15.06
C TYR A 7 9.24 -4.07 -15.73
N LEU A 8 10.03 -4.88 -16.44
CA LEU A 8 11.19 -4.41 -17.20
C LEU A 8 10.80 -3.48 -18.36
N LEU A 9 9.71 -3.79 -19.07
CA LEU A 9 9.20 -2.95 -20.16
C LEU A 9 8.66 -1.61 -19.63
N TYR A 10 7.93 -1.63 -18.51
CA TYR A 10 7.41 -0.43 -17.86
C TYR A 10 8.54 0.44 -17.31
N PHE A 11 9.53 -0.19 -16.69
CA PHE A 11 10.73 0.48 -16.18
C PHE A 11 11.56 1.12 -17.29
N LYS A 12 11.70 0.45 -18.44
CA LYS A 12 12.37 1.00 -19.63
C LYS A 12 11.64 2.23 -20.18
N LYS A 13 10.29 2.22 -20.17
CA LYS A 13 9.47 3.37 -20.58
C LYS A 13 9.60 4.54 -19.60
N ILE A 14 9.57 4.27 -18.30
CA ILE A 14 9.81 5.30 -17.27
C ILE A 14 11.18 5.95 -17.47
N LEU A 15 12.23 5.17 -17.74
CA LEU A 15 13.57 5.69 -18.03
C LEU A 15 13.65 6.55 -19.31
N SER A 16 12.79 6.32 -20.31
CA SER A 16 12.73 7.22 -21.48
C SER A 16 12.01 8.52 -21.14
N ASP A 17 10.91 8.46 -20.41
CA ASP A 17 10.09 9.62 -20.05
C ASP A 17 10.78 10.54 -19.02
N ILE A 18 11.72 10.02 -18.24
CA ILE A 18 12.58 10.80 -17.32
C ILE A 18 13.47 11.80 -18.06
N LYS A 19 13.83 11.54 -19.34
CA LYS A 19 14.71 12.44 -20.10
C LYS A 19 14.03 13.74 -20.57
N GLU A 20 12.70 13.81 -20.56
CA GLU A 20 11.95 14.91 -21.18
C GLU A 20 11.21 15.82 -20.19
N GLY A 21 11.17 15.51 -18.89
CA GLY A 21 10.41 16.27 -17.89
C GLY A 21 11.21 16.68 -16.64
N PHE A 22 10.85 17.82 -16.04
CA PHE A 22 11.27 18.19 -14.69
C PHE A 22 10.39 17.47 -13.67
N TYR A 23 10.97 16.56 -12.90
CA TYR A 23 10.28 15.82 -11.86
C TYR A 23 10.75 16.30 -10.48
N ILE A 24 9.79 16.59 -9.59
CA ILE A 24 10.08 16.83 -8.19
C ILE A 24 10.37 15.47 -7.55
N LEU A 25 11.65 15.17 -7.36
CA LEU A 25 12.08 14.00 -6.61
C LEU A 25 11.50 14.09 -5.19
N ASP A 26 10.79 13.05 -4.80
CA ASP A 26 10.29 12.93 -3.45
C ASP A 26 11.49 12.84 -2.50
N ILE A 27 11.56 13.77 -1.53
CA ILE A 27 12.76 13.97 -0.69
C ILE A 27 12.96 12.78 0.26
N ASN A 28 11.93 11.94 0.46
CA ASN A 28 12.01 10.76 1.33
C ASN A 28 11.18 9.55 0.81
N PRO A 29 11.75 8.70 -0.05
CA PRO A 29 11.05 7.58 -0.68
C PRO A 29 10.54 6.53 0.33
N LEU A 30 11.18 6.43 1.51
CA LEU A 30 10.74 5.54 2.57
C LEU A 30 9.43 6.01 3.19
N SER A 31 9.30 7.33 3.43
CA SER A 31 8.07 7.89 4.00
C SER A 31 6.88 7.66 3.07
N SER A 32 7.02 7.94 1.78
CA SER A 32 5.97 7.76 0.78
C SER A 32 5.60 6.29 0.61
N PHE A 33 6.58 5.38 0.69
CA PHE A 33 6.33 3.94 0.69
C PHE A 33 5.50 3.51 1.90
N ILE A 34 5.87 3.94 3.09
CA ILE A 34 5.15 3.63 4.33
C ILE A 34 3.73 4.23 4.28
N GLU A 35 3.59 5.49 3.89
CA GLU A 35 2.29 6.17 3.78
C GLU A 35 1.36 5.48 2.79
N SER A 36 1.92 4.94 1.71
CA SER A 36 1.12 4.23 0.73
C SER A 36 0.67 2.86 1.28
N TYR A 37 1.49 2.16 2.07
CA TYR A 37 1.01 0.97 2.80
C TYR A 37 -0.01 1.31 3.90
N VAL A 38 0.12 2.46 4.56
CA VAL A 38 -0.89 2.96 5.50
C VAL A 38 -2.21 3.19 4.79
N TYR A 39 -2.18 3.83 3.61
CA TYR A 39 -3.35 4.04 2.76
C TYR A 39 -4.03 2.72 2.38
N PHE A 40 -3.27 1.73 1.90
CA PHE A 40 -3.84 0.41 1.54
C PHE A 40 -4.33 -0.39 2.75
N SER A 41 -3.68 -0.22 3.91
CA SER A 41 -4.12 -0.82 5.17
C SER A 41 -5.32 -0.09 5.76
N ASN A 42 -5.70 1.07 5.21
CA ASN A 42 -6.71 2.00 5.72
C ASN A 42 -6.46 2.43 7.18
N SER A 43 -5.28 2.18 7.75
CA SER A 43 -4.96 2.48 9.14
C SER A 43 -3.46 2.42 9.42
N ARG A 44 -2.96 3.41 10.15
CA ARG A 44 -1.60 3.39 10.70
C ARG A 44 -1.46 2.30 11.78
N TYR A 45 -2.53 2.05 12.54
CA TYR A 45 -2.53 1.08 13.63
C TYR A 45 -2.46 -0.37 13.11
N LEU A 46 -3.16 -0.67 12.00
CA LEU A 46 -3.05 -1.96 11.34
C LEU A 46 -1.64 -2.21 10.82
N LEU A 47 -1.00 -1.21 10.22
CA LEU A 47 0.40 -1.35 9.77
C LEU A 47 1.34 -1.67 10.94
N ILE A 48 1.21 -0.95 12.06
CA ILE A 48 1.99 -1.18 13.28
C ILE A 48 1.76 -2.58 13.84
N LEU A 49 0.55 -3.13 13.71
CA LEU A 49 0.24 -4.51 14.12
C LEU A 49 0.81 -5.55 13.13
N TYR A 50 0.74 -5.28 11.83
CA TYR A 50 1.16 -6.18 10.77
C TYR A 50 2.67 -6.40 10.73
N LEU A 51 3.47 -5.35 10.95
CA LEU A 51 4.93 -5.46 10.90
C LEU A 51 5.48 -6.52 11.90
N PRO A 52 5.16 -6.47 13.21
CA PRO A 52 5.55 -7.52 14.16
C PRO A 52 5.07 -8.91 13.77
N LEU A 53 3.86 -9.05 13.20
CA LEU A 53 3.33 -10.33 12.75
C LEU A 53 4.15 -10.90 11.60
N ILE A 54 4.50 -10.07 10.61
CA ILE A 54 5.38 -10.46 9.50
C ILE A 54 6.74 -10.92 10.04
N PHE A 55 7.39 -10.12 10.89
CA PHE A 55 8.68 -10.47 11.47
C PHE A 55 8.62 -11.77 12.27
N TYR A 56 7.59 -11.93 13.11
CA TYR A 56 7.37 -13.15 13.88
C TYR A 56 7.17 -14.37 12.96
N GLY A 57 6.37 -14.23 11.91
CA GLY A 57 6.14 -15.25 10.89
C GLY A 57 7.43 -15.68 10.22
N LEU A 58 8.23 -14.72 9.74
CA LEU A 58 9.52 -14.99 9.09
C LEU A 58 10.50 -15.72 10.01
N LEU A 59 10.56 -15.34 11.30
CA LEU A 59 11.44 -15.97 12.29
C LEU A 59 11.01 -17.38 12.68
N LYS A 60 9.70 -17.66 12.71
CA LYS A 60 9.15 -18.97 13.12
C LYS A 60 8.93 -19.95 11.98
N THR A 61 8.98 -19.48 10.73
CA THR A 61 8.74 -20.33 9.56
C THR A 61 9.76 -21.46 9.48
N LYS A 62 9.26 -22.69 9.27
CA LYS A 62 10.10 -23.89 9.08
C LYS A 62 10.94 -23.76 7.81
N SER A 63 12.14 -24.36 7.81
CA SER A 63 13.08 -24.32 6.67
C SER A 63 12.47 -24.67 5.32
N LYS A 64 11.48 -25.59 5.28
CA LYS A 64 10.78 -26.00 4.04
C LYS A 64 10.06 -24.84 3.34
N PHE A 65 9.51 -23.88 4.08
CA PHE A 65 8.72 -22.76 3.55
C PHE A 65 9.52 -21.45 3.45
N ARG A 66 10.82 -21.50 3.74
CA ARG A 66 11.68 -20.30 3.74
C ARG A 66 11.83 -19.69 2.35
N THR A 67 11.88 -20.52 1.31
CA THR A 67 11.99 -20.08 -0.09
C THR A 67 10.74 -19.32 -0.56
N GLU A 68 9.56 -19.76 -0.15
CA GLU A 68 8.29 -19.12 -0.47
C GLU A 68 8.19 -17.74 0.19
N ASN A 69 8.51 -17.65 1.49
CA ASN A 69 8.54 -16.38 2.20
C ASN A 69 9.57 -15.41 1.64
N ASN A 70 10.76 -15.90 1.27
CA ASN A 70 11.78 -15.06 0.63
C ASN A 70 11.29 -14.50 -0.72
N THR A 71 10.48 -15.28 -1.44
CA THR A 71 9.86 -14.85 -2.69
C THR A 71 8.81 -13.76 -2.44
N LEU A 72 7.95 -13.93 -1.43
CA LEU A 72 6.98 -12.89 -1.05
C LEU A 72 7.69 -11.61 -0.58
N LEU A 73 8.79 -11.75 0.15
CA LEU A 73 9.57 -10.62 0.64
C LEU A 73 10.31 -9.90 -0.48
N SER A 74 10.76 -10.63 -1.52
CA SER A 74 11.34 -10.00 -2.70
C SER A 74 10.32 -9.16 -3.48
N TYR A 75 9.05 -9.56 -3.53
CA TYR A 75 7.98 -8.70 -4.09
C TYR A 75 7.83 -7.38 -3.34
N LEU A 76 7.91 -7.40 -2.01
CA LEU A 76 7.89 -6.16 -1.20
C LEU A 76 9.09 -5.27 -1.52
N ILE A 77 10.30 -5.85 -1.54
CA ILE A 77 11.54 -5.11 -1.83
C ILE A 77 11.52 -4.54 -3.26
N VAL A 78 11.10 -5.31 -4.25
CA VAL A 78 11.02 -4.84 -5.64
C VAL A 78 10.02 -3.69 -5.77
N SER A 79 8.91 -3.72 -5.02
CA SER A 79 7.93 -2.62 -5.02
C SER A 79 8.45 -1.33 -4.40
N PHE A 80 9.59 -1.35 -3.70
CA PHE A 80 10.26 -0.15 -3.20
C PHE A 80 11.09 0.56 -4.28
N ILE A 81 11.57 -0.16 -5.30
CA ILE A 81 12.44 0.39 -6.36
C ILE A 81 11.79 1.58 -7.11
N PRO A 82 10.49 1.58 -7.47
CA PRO A 82 9.88 2.71 -8.16
C PRO A 82 9.91 3.99 -7.32
N PHE A 83 9.78 3.87 -5.99
CA PHE A 83 9.79 5.01 -5.07
C PHE A 83 11.14 5.73 -5.07
N THR A 84 12.25 5.03 -5.36
CA THR A 84 13.58 5.66 -5.38
C THR A 84 13.95 6.27 -6.73
N ILE A 85 13.20 5.97 -7.80
CA ILE A 85 13.60 6.30 -9.19
C ILE A 85 12.58 7.21 -9.88
N SER A 86 11.31 7.20 -9.44
CA SER A 86 10.25 7.98 -10.08
C SER A 86 9.25 8.51 -9.05
N PRO A 87 8.91 9.82 -9.08
CA PRO A 87 7.81 10.39 -8.29
C PRO A 87 6.44 10.06 -8.91
N MET A 88 6.25 8.81 -9.31
CA MET A 88 4.99 8.32 -9.85
C MET A 88 4.03 7.94 -8.72
N ILE A 89 2.72 8.04 -8.99
CA ILE A 89 1.60 7.70 -8.09
C ILE A 89 1.94 6.45 -7.25
N PRO A 90 2.34 6.63 -5.99
CA PRO A 90 2.85 5.57 -5.12
C PRO A 90 1.94 4.36 -5.01
N ALA A 91 0.63 4.61 -5.06
CA ALA A 91 -0.40 3.62 -4.88
C ALA A 91 -0.36 2.49 -5.94
N LYS A 92 0.04 2.78 -7.19
CA LYS A 92 -0.02 1.80 -8.29
C LYS A 92 0.92 0.61 -8.08
N TYR A 93 2.08 0.85 -7.49
CA TYR A 93 3.09 -0.21 -7.28
C TYR A 93 2.75 -1.09 -6.08
N ILE A 94 2.07 -0.52 -5.08
CA ILE A 94 1.67 -1.26 -3.87
C ILE A 94 0.54 -2.24 -4.15
N ILE A 95 -0.36 -1.96 -5.10
CA ILE A 95 -1.42 -2.91 -5.50
C ILE A 95 -0.86 -4.31 -5.77
N PHE A 96 0.34 -4.40 -6.36
CA PHE A 96 0.95 -5.68 -6.72
C PHE A 96 1.68 -6.35 -5.56
N SER A 97 2.23 -5.59 -4.61
CA SER A 97 2.96 -6.13 -3.47
C SER A 97 2.09 -6.30 -2.22
N TYR A 98 0.93 -5.65 -2.17
CA TYR A 98 -0.01 -5.73 -1.06
C TYR A 98 -0.57 -7.14 -0.81
N PRO A 99 -0.92 -7.95 -1.83
CA PRO A 99 -1.30 -9.34 -1.61
C PRO A 99 -0.17 -10.14 -0.93
N ALA A 100 1.08 -9.94 -1.35
CA ALA A 100 2.24 -10.60 -0.75
C ALA A 100 2.43 -10.15 0.71
N PHE A 101 2.21 -8.86 0.99
CA PHE A 101 2.22 -8.30 2.34
C PHE A 101 1.18 -8.99 3.24
N ILE A 102 -0.08 -9.07 2.80
CA ILE A 102 -1.16 -9.71 3.57
C ILE A 102 -0.91 -11.21 3.78
N ILE A 103 -0.36 -11.92 2.79
CA ILE A 103 0.01 -13.34 2.95
C ILE A 103 1.09 -13.51 4.02
N LEU A 104 2.08 -12.61 4.06
CA LEU A 104 3.12 -12.63 5.11
C LEU A 104 2.55 -12.36 6.50
N VAL A 105 1.59 -11.43 6.62
CA VAL A 105 0.84 -11.20 7.87
C VAL A 105 0.10 -12.47 8.29
N ALA A 106 -0.66 -13.07 7.37
CA ALA A 106 -1.43 -14.28 7.62
C ALA A 106 -0.52 -15.45 8.04
N ASN A 107 0.65 -15.60 7.42
CA ASN A 107 1.66 -16.56 7.86
C ASN A 107 2.10 -16.28 9.30
N GLY A 108 2.36 -15.02 9.66
CA GLY A 108 2.64 -14.59 11.03
C GLY A 108 1.58 -15.05 12.04
N ILE A 109 0.31 -14.81 11.72
CA ILE A 109 -0.83 -15.23 12.54
C ILE A 109 -0.92 -16.76 12.65
N ALA A 110 -0.64 -17.49 11.57
CA ALA A 110 -0.68 -18.95 11.54
C ALA A 110 0.42 -19.61 12.41
N GLN A 111 1.49 -18.89 12.77
CA GLN A 111 2.55 -19.43 13.65
C GLN A 111 2.17 -19.46 15.14
N PHE A 112 1.02 -18.89 15.54
CA PHE A 112 0.56 -19.00 16.93
C PHE A 112 0.05 -20.41 17.24
N LYS A 113 0.65 -21.07 18.23
CA LYS A 113 0.25 -22.43 18.65
C LYS A 113 -1.11 -22.48 19.35
N ARG A 114 -1.54 -21.37 19.96
CA ARG A 114 -2.72 -21.30 20.83
C ARG A 114 -3.86 -20.63 20.07
N ALA A 115 -4.94 -21.36 19.81
CA ALA A 115 -6.07 -20.90 19.03
C ALA A 115 -6.69 -19.60 19.57
N TYR A 116 -6.72 -19.41 20.89
CA TYR A 116 -7.26 -18.18 21.48
C TYR A 116 -6.43 -16.93 21.15
N ILE A 117 -5.09 -17.06 21.01
CA ILE A 117 -4.23 -15.92 20.63
C ILE A 117 -4.55 -15.54 19.18
N THR A 118 -4.64 -16.53 18.30
CA THR A 118 -5.03 -16.33 16.90
C THR A 118 -6.38 -15.63 16.81
N ALA A 119 -7.38 -16.07 17.59
CA ALA A 119 -8.70 -15.47 17.63
C ALA A 119 -8.66 -14.02 18.12
N ILE A 120 -7.89 -13.71 19.17
CA ILE A 120 -7.71 -12.34 19.68
C ILE A 120 -7.08 -11.45 18.60
N VAL A 121 -6.01 -11.92 17.93
CA VAL A 121 -5.34 -11.14 16.89
C VAL A 121 -6.29 -10.86 15.73
N ILE A 122 -7.03 -11.87 15.26
CA ILE A 122 -8.03 -11.69 14.19
C ILE A 122 -9.12 -10.72 14.63
N PHE A 123 -9.61 -10.83 15.86
CA PHE A 123 -10.62 -9.92 16.40
C PHE A 123 -10.12 -8.47 16.44
N VAL A 124 -8.88 -8.24 16.87
CA VAL A 124 -8.25 -6.92 16.87
C VAL A 124 -8.12 -6.37 15.44
N VAL A 125 -7.71 -7.19 14.47
CA VAL A 125 -7.64 -6.79 13.05
C VAL A 125 -9.01 -6.37 12.54
N ILE A 126 -10.06 -7.16 12.80
CA ILE A 126 -11.43 -6.84 12.38
C ILE A 126 -11.91 -5.55 13.03
N LEU A 127 -11.66 -5.37 14.33
CA LEU A 127 -12.08 -4.19 15.08
C LEU A 127 -11.41 -2.93 14.53
N LEU A 128 -10.09 -2.96 14.32
CA LEU A 128 -9.35 -1.84 13.74
C LEU A 128 -9.79 -1.53 12.30
N SER A 129 -9.98 -2.55 11.46
CA SER A 129 -10.53 -2.35 10.11
C SER A 129 -11.94 -1.76 10.13
N GLY A 130 -12.77 -2.17 11.10
CA GLY A 130 -14.14 -1.68 11.26
C GLY A 130 -14.21 -0.22 11.69
N ILE A 131 -13.33 0.24 12.59
CA ILE A 131 -13.26 1.65 13.00
C ILE A 131 -12.99 2.55 11.80
N GLU A 132 -12.04 2.18 10.96
CA GLU A 132 -11.62 2.98 9.80
C GLU A 132 -12.69 2.97 8.70
N LEU A 133 -13.33 1.82 8.48
CA LEU A 133 -14.49 1.74 7.59
C LEU A 133 -15.65 2.63 8.07
N TRP A 134 -15.89 2.69 9.38
CA TRP A 134 -16.92 3.58 9.92
C TRP A 134 -16.56 5.05 9.74
N GLY A 135 -15.28 5.41 9.89
CA GLY A 135 -14.76 6.73 9.54
C GLY A 135 -14.93 7.06 8.06
N TYR A 136 -14.72 6.09 7.17
CA TYR A 136 -14.91 6.25 5.73
C TYR A 136 -16.39 6.41 5.33
N VAL A 137 -17.30 5.64 5.95
CA VAL A 137 -18.75 5.71 5.69
C VAL A 137 -19.38 6.99 6.23
N ASN A 138 -18.80 7.57 7.29
CA ASN A 138 -19.23 8.86 7.86
C ASN A 138 -18.38 10.04 7.39
N TYR A 139 -17.43 9.81 6.48
CA TYR A 139 -16.81 10.92 5.79
C TYR A 139 -17.92 11.52 4.94
N ASP A 140 -18.34 12.74 5.27
CA ASP A 140 -19.27 13.49 4.43
C ASP A 140 -18.77 13.33 3.01
N ASP A 141 -19.58 12.66 2.17
CA ASP A 141 -19.40 12.69 0.73
C ASP A 141 -19.27 14.18 0.45
N PHE A 142 -18.04 14.63 0.18
CA PHE A 142 -17.82 15.96 -0.33
C PHE A 142 -18.59 15.93 -1.64
N ASP A 143 -19.83 16.40 -1.58
CA ASP A 143 -20.81 16.09 -2.60
C ASP A 143 -20.29 16.87 -3.79
N TRP A 144 -19.60 16.16 -4.69
CA TRP A 144 -19.01 16.77 -5.88
C TRP A 144 -20.09 17.52 -6.65
N LYS A 145 -21.35 17.12 -6.43
CA LYS A 145 -22.54 17.83 -6.82
C LYS A 145 -22.68 19.19 -6.14
N ASP A 146 -22.64 19.31 -4.81
CA ASP A 146 -22.67 20.58 -4.09
C ASP A 146 -21.48 21.49 -4.46
N LEU A 147 -20.27 20.94 -4.61
CA LEU A 147 -19.12 21.71 -5.11
C LEU A 147 -19.37 22.19 -6.55
N SER A 148 -19.88 21.32 -7.43
CA SER A 148 -20.18 21.69 -8.81
C SER A 148 -21.30 22.72 -8.91
N GLU A 149 -22.31 22.64 -8.04
CA GLU A 149 -23.42 23.59 -7.95
C GLU A 149 -22.97 24.93 -7.40
N TYR A 150 -22.02 24.94 -6.45
CA TYR A 150 -21.38 26.16 -5.97
C TYR A 150 -20.45 26.80 -7.00
N LEU A 151 -19.70 26.00 -7.77
CA LEU A 151 -18.77 26.52 -8.79
C LEU A 151 -19.50 27.10 -10.00
N LYS A 152 -20.65 26.51 -10.40
CA LYS A 152 -21.40 26.90 -11.59
C LYS A 152 -21.76 28.40 -11.70
N PRO A 153 -22.22 29.10 -10.63
CA PRO A 153 -22.46 30.54 -10.68
C PRO A 153 -21.22 31.40 -10.37
N ASN A 154 -20.14 30.81 -9.84
CA ASN A 154 -18.98 31.56 -9.32
C ASN A 154 -17.74 31.51 -10.23
N ILE A 155 -17.73 30.69 -11.28
CA ILE A 155 -16.66 30.62 -12.28
C ILE A 155 -16.78 31.80 -13.25
N GLN A 156 -15.67 32.52 -13.46
CA GLN A 156 -15.55 33.56 -14.47
C GLN A 156 -14.84 33.04 -15.73
N GLU A 157 -15.07 33.70 -16.88
CA GLU A 157 -14.33 33.40 -18.10
C GLU A 157 -12.83 33.62 -17.88
N GLY A 158 -12.04 32.54 -17.94
CA GLY A 158 -10.59 32.55 -17.71
C GLY A 158 -10.12 31.78 -16.48
N ASP A 159 -11.04 31.36 -15.61
CA ASP A 159 -10.68 30.53 -14.45
C ASP A 159 -10.32 29.10 -14.88
N VAL A 160 -9.18 28.61 -14.40
CA VAL A 160 -8.74 27.22 -14.59
C VAL A 160 -9.13 26.43 -13.35
N ILE A 161 -10.07 25.50 -13.52
CA ILE A 161 -10.42 24.51 -12.49
C ILE A 161 -9.32 23.45 -12.50
N VAL A 162 -8.54 23.34 -11.42
CA VAL A 162 -7.52 22.29 -11.22
C VAL A 162 -8.05 21.22 -10.29
#